data_AF-A0A3M1IZR9-F1
#
_entry.id   AF-A0A3M1IZR9-F1
#
_cell.length_a   1.000
_cell.length_b   1.000
_cell.length_c   1.000
_cell.angle_alpha   90.00
_cell.angle_beta   90.00
_cell.angle_gamma   90.00
#
_symmetry.space_group_name_H-M   'P 1'
#
loop_
_entity.id
_entity.type
_entity.pdbx_description
1 polymer ?
#
loop_
_entity_poly.entity_id
_entity_poly.type
_entity_poly.pdbx_seq_one_letter_code
_entity_poly.pdbx_strand_id
1 'polypeptide(L)'
;MNDGKVLKIKWTAWALPLLVLAAVWLRAGTFAPSVINHDESTYILIGKALWQGDTYLVDAYDTKPIGIFLIYALLYVLSGGSIWLMRLYTAVVVGLTAYLLFRLSWQVSKQSVVAWSAALGYLLLSSTFKFYGISPNTELFFVPLAVAAVGLVWPLNRPWWVYALAGLLLGIGFIIKYVIAADALAIGLLLLWRAARKSDWWTTIVARALPLTLCF
;
A
#
# COMPACT_ATOMS: atom_id res chain seq x y z
N MET A 1 39.89 0.01 -31.58
CA MET A 1 38.83 -0.74 -30.86
C MET A 1 38.10 0.26 -29.99
N ASN A 2 36.82 0.53 -30.27
CA ASN A 2 36.00 1.47 -29.51
C ASN A 2 35.72 0.85 -28.14
N ASP A 3 36.27 1.44 -27.09
CA ASP A 3 35.82 1.22 -25.71
C ASP A 3 34.39 1.76 -25.58
N GLY A 4 33.43 0.93 -25.98
CA GLY A 4 32.01 1.18 -25.80
C GLY A 4 31.74 1.31 -24.31
N LYS A 5 31.74 2.54 -23.81
CA LYS A 5 31.20 2.88 -22.49
C LYS A 5 29.72 2.52 -22.52
N VAL A 6 29.41 1.28 -22.18
CA VAL A 6 28.04 0.85 -21.91
C VAL A 6 27.55 1.75 -20.78
N LEU A 7 26.65 2.67 -21.11
CA LEU A 7 25.95 3.50 -20.14
C LEU A 7 25.29 2.54 -19.14
N LYS A 8 25.90 2.41 -17.95
CA LYS A 8 25.30 1.68 -16.83
C LYS A 8 24.12 2.51 -16.34
N ILE A 9 22.96 2.32 -16.98
CA ILE A 9 21.70 2.91 -16.54
C ILE A 9 21.50 2.51 -15.08
N LYS A 10 21.41 3.51 -14.18
CA LYS A 10 21.04 3.28 -12.78
C LYS A 10 19.55 2.99 -12.72
N TRP A 11 19.16 1.77 -13.08
CA TRP A 11 17.77 1.32 -13.13
C TRP A 11 17.00 1.55 -11.81
N THR A 12 17.71 1.61 -10.69
CA THR A 12 17.16 1.94 -9.37
C THR A 12 16.60 3.37 -9.28
N ALA A 13 17.18 4.34 -9.99
CA ALA A 13 16.74 5.73 -10.00
C ALA A 13 15.44 5.92 -10.80
N TRP A 14 15.24 5.08 -11.82
CA TRP A 14 14.06 5.11 -12.69
C TRP A 14 12.94 4.17 -12.23
N ALA A 15 13.14 3.41 -11.16
CA ALA A 15 12.17 2.41 -10.71
C ALA A 15 10.77 3.01 -10.44
N LEU A 16 10.70 4.16 -9.77
CA LEU A 16 9.42 4.81 -9.46
C LEU A 16 8.61 5.19 -10.71
N PRO A 17 9.11 6.05 -11.63
CA PRO A 17 8.35 6.42 -12.81
C PRO A 17 8.04 5.22 -13.70
N LEU A 18 8.96 4.27 -13.85
CA LEU A 18 8.73 3.06 -14.66
C LEU A 18 7.60 2.19 -14.09
N LEU A 19 7.57 1.96 -12.78
CA LEU A 19 6.54 1.14 -12.15
C LEU A 19 5.17 1.82 -12.13
N VAL A 20 5.12 3.15 -11.96
CA VAL A 20 3.87 3.92 -12.06
C VAL A 20 3.33 3.90 -13.49
N LEU A 21 4.17 4.15 -14.49
CA LEU A 21 3.77 4.09 -15.90
C LEU A 21 3.33 2.67 -16.29
N ALA A 22 4.03 1.64 -15.83
CA ALA A 22 3.65 0.24 -16.06
C ALA A 22 2.30 -0.08 -15.41
N ALA A 23 2.03 0.37 -14.18
CA ALA A 23 0.75 0.15 -13.51
C ALA A 23 -0.41 0.82 -14.27
N VAL A 24 -0.22 2.07 -14.72
CA VAL A 24 -1.22 2.80 -15.52
C VAL A 24 -1.47 2.08 -16.84
N TRP A 25 -0.41 1.66 -17.54
CA TRP A 25 -0.53 0.97 -18.83
C TRP A 25 -1.23 -0.38 -18.70
N LEU A 26 -0.82 -1.22 -17.74
CA LEU A 26 -1.44 -2.54 -17.50
C LEU A 26 -2.92 -2.44 -17.11
N ARG A 27 -3.32 -1.33 -16.49
CA ARG A 27 -4.70 -1.10 -16.02
C ARG A 27 -5.52 -0.24 -16.98
N ALA A 28 -4.98 0.20 -18.12
CA ALA A 28 -5.66 1.11 -19.03
C ALA A 28 -7.04 0.60 -19.49
N GLY A 29 -7.17 -0.71 -19.74
CA GLY A 29 -8.44 -1.35 -20.11
C GLY A 29 -9.52 -1.30 -19.02
N THR A 30 -9.16 -0.95 -17.78
CA THR A 30 -10.05 -0.87 -16.63
C THR A 30 -10.66 0.51 -16.46
N PHE A 31 -10.19 1.53 -17.16
CA PHE A 31 -10.63 2.91 -16.89
C PHE A 31 -11.98 3.24 -17.53
N ALA A 32 -12.30 2.62 -18.67
CA ALA A 32 -13.53 2.90 -19.43
C ALA A 32 -14.80 2.16 -18.98
N PRO A 33 -14.77 0.89 -18.50
CA PRO A 33 -15.98 0.16 -18.15
C PRO A 33 -16.83 0.88 -17.10
N SER A 34 -18.16 0.97 -17.28
CA SER A 34 -19.02 1.66 -16.31
C SER A 34 -19.02 1.00 -14.92
N VAL A 35 -18.91 -0.34 -14.87
CA VAL A 35 -18.86 -1.13 -13.64
C VAL A 35 -17.82 -2.23 -13.77
N ILE A 36 -16.94 -2.37 -12.78
CA ILE A 36 -16.02 -3.52 -12.66
C ILE A 36 -16.52 -4.48 -11.58
N ASN A 37 -16.92 -3.95 -10.43
CA ASN A 37 -17.38 -4.70 -9.25
C ASN A 37 -18.38 -3.85 -8.45
N HIS A 38 -19.29 -4.50 -7.72
CA HIS A 38 -20.27 -3.87 -6.83
C HIS A 38 -19.62 -3.13 -5.64
N ASP A 39 -18.50 -3.63 -5.12
CA ASP A 39 -17.74 -3.00 -4.03
C ASP A 39 -17.31 -1.58 -4.43
N GLU A 40 -16.72 -1.42 -5.63
CA GLU A 40 -16.29 -0.11 -6.14
C GLU A 40 -17.47 0.87 -6.23
N SER A 41 -18.62 0.42 -6.75
CA SER A 41 -19.83 1.25 -6.82
C SER A 41 -20.30 1.69 -5.44
N THR A 42 -20.26 0.79 -4.47
CA THR A 42 -20.61 1.08 -3.07
C THR A 42 -19.68 2.13 -2.47
N TYR A 43 -18.36 1.98 -2.67
CA TYR A 43 -17.38 2.95 -2.16
C TYR A 43 -17.56 4.33 -2.80
N ILE A 44 -17.83 4.40 -4.10
CA ILE A 44 -18.08 5.67 -4.81
C ILE A 44 -19.33 6.36 -4.28
N LEU A 45 -20.44 5.62 -4.14
CA LEU A 45 -21.71 6.19 -3.70
C LEU A 45 -21.64 6.68 -2.25
N ILE A 46 -21.12 5.86 -1.35
CA ILE A 46 -20.98 6.26 0.06
C ILE A 46 -19.95 7.38 0.21
N GLY A 47 -18.79 7.30 -0.48
CA GLY A 47 -17.80 8.38 -0.45
C GLY A 47 -18.36 9.72 -0.96
N LYS A 48 -19.18 9.69 -2.01
CA LYS A 48 -19.91 10.87 -2.49
C LYS A 48 -20.92 11.38 -1.45
N ALA A 49 -21.68 10.49 -0.82
CA ALA A 49 -22.65 10.84 0.22
C ALA A 49 -21.96 11.55 1.40
N LEU A 50 -20.85 11.01 1.90
CA LEU A 50 -20.06 11.64 2.97
C LEU A 50 -19.56 13.04 2.58
N TRP A 51 -19.12 13.22 1.32
CA TRP A 51 -18.75 14.54 0.81
C TRP A 51 -19.94 15.52 0.77
N GLN A 52 -21.16 15.03 0.58
CA GLN A 52 -22.39 15.83 0.55
C GLN A 52 -22.95 16.15 1.94
N GLY A 53 -22.38 15.58 3.00
CA GLY A 53 -22.75 15.84 4.40
C GLY A 53 -23.48 14.69 5.09
N ASP A 54 -23.66 13.55 4.43
CA ASP A 54 -24.29 12.38 5.01
C ASP A 54 -23.39 11.77 6.11
N THR A 55 -24.01 11.17 7.12
CA THR A 55 -23.33 10.54 8.25
C THR A 55 -23.21 9.03 8.04
N TYR A 56 -21.97 8.52 8.07
CA TYR A 56 -21.70 7.09 7.94
C TYR A 56 -22.34 6.28 9.08
N LEU A 57 -22.92 5.13 8.74
CA LEU A 57 -23.73 4.26 9.62
C LEU A 57 -25.05 4.85 10.11
N VAL A 58 -25.46 6.01 9.60
CA VAL A 58 -26.78 6.63 9.84
C VAL A 58 -27.54 6.74 8.52
N ASP A 59 -27.00 7.52 7.58
CA ASP A 59 -27.63 7.78 6.28
C ASP A 59 -27.14 6.79 5.20
N ALA A 60 -25.91 6.29 5.35
CA ALA A 60 -25.31 5.29 4.48
C ALA A 60 -24.61 4.20 5.31
N TYR A 61 -24.91 2.93 5.02
CA TYR A 61 -24.43 1.79 5.80
C TYR A 61 -23.64 0.80 4.93
N ASP A 62 -22.54 0.29 5.48
CA ASP A 62 -21.77 -0.82 4.91
C ASP A 62 -21.00 -1.57 6.02
N THR A 63 -20.45 -2.74 5.70
CA THR A 63 -19.66 -3.55 6.65
C THR A 63 -18.19 -3.13 6.74
N LYS A 64 -17.67 -2.40 5.76
CA LYS A 64 -16.28 -1.94 5.76
C LYS A 64 -16.08 -0.81 6.77
N PRO A 65 -14.86 -0.63 7.28
CA PRO A 65 -14.51 0.55 8.08
C PRO A 65 -14.69 1.88 7.32
N ILE A 66 -14.81 3.01 8.03
CA ILE A 66 -15.04 4.33 7.42
C ILE A 66 -13.93 4.79 6.44
N GLY A 67 -12.69 4.32 6.63
CA GLY A 67 -11.51 4.84 5.93
C GLY A 67 -11.55 4.64 4.42
N ILE A 68 -12.12 3.56 3.91
CA ILE A 68 -12.27 3.39 2.46
C ILE A 68 -13.22 4.44 1.87
N PHE A 69 -14.29 4.79 2.58
CA PHE A 69 -15.25 5.79 2.13
C PHE A 69 -14.66 7.20 2.19
N LEU A 70 -13.82 7.50 3.18
CA LEU A 70 -13.06 8.76 3.22
C LEU A 70 -12.07 8.88 2.06
N ILE A 71 -11.41 7.77 1.69
CA ILE A 71 -10.56 7.73 0.50
C ILE A 71 -11.40 8.02 -0.75
N TYR A 72 -12.55 7.39 -0.90
CA TYR A 72 -13.41 7.64 -2.05
C TYR A 72 -14.05 9.02 -2.07
N ALA A 73 -14.35 9.62 -0.92
CA ALA A 73 -14.74 11.02 -0.81
C ALA A 73 -13.63 11.94 -1.34
N LEU A 74 -12.38 11.70 -0.92
CA LEU A 74 -11.23 12.44 -1.44
C LEU A 74 -11.05 12.22 -2.95
N LEU A 75 -11.12 10.99 -3.44
CA LEU A 75 -11.02 10.69 -4.87
C LEU A 75 -12.15 11.35 -5.65
N TYR A 76 -13.36 11.42 -5.11
CA TYR A 76 -14.50 12.12 -5.70
C TYR A 76 -14.22 13.60 -5.89
N VAL A 77 -13.70 14.27 -4.86
CA VAL A 77 -13.30 15.69 -4.94
C VAL A 77 -12.21 15.89 -6.00
N LEU A 78 -11.14 15.09 -5.96
CA LEU A 78 -10.00 15.23 -6.87
C LEU A 78 -10.37 14.95 -8.34
N SER A 79 -11.31 14.03 -8.57
CA SER A 79 -11.73 13.61 -9.91
C SER A 79 -12.92 14.41 -10.47
N GLY A 80 -13.57 15.26 -9.66
CA GLY A 80 -14.87 15.84 -10.00
C GLY A 80 -15.95 14.78 -10.26
N GLY A 81 -15.86 13.63 -9.57
CA GLY A 81 -16.76 12.48 -9.79
C GLY A 81 -16.46 11.62 -11.01
N SER A 82 -15.37 11.87 -11.75
CA SER A 82 -14.97 11.05 -12.88
C SER A 82 -14.42 9.69 -12.42
N ILE A 83 -15.17 8.62 -12.69
CA ILE A 83 -14.75 7.22 -12.43
C ILE A 83 -13.41 6.92 -13.12
N TRP A 84 -13.22 7.42 -14.33
CA TRP A 84 -11.97 7.24 -15.07
C TRP A 84 -10.77 7.80 -14.31
N LEU A 85 -10.88 9.02 -13.77
CA LEU A 85 -9.81 9.66 -12.99
C LEU A 85 -9.59 8.96 -11.64
N MET A 86 -10.65 8.54 -10.94
CA MET A 86 -10.51 7.74 -9.72
C MET A 86 -9.71 6.46 -9.95
N ARG A 87 -9.96 5.78 -11.08
CA ARG A 87 -9.22 4.57 -11.47
C ARG A 87 -7.80 4.85 -11.89
N LEU A 88 -7.55 5.98 -12.56
CA LEU A 88 -6.19 6.44 -12.84
C LEU A 88 -5.42 6.68 -11.53
N TYR A 89 -6.01 7.39 -10.55
CA TYR A 89 -5.40 7.61 -9.25
C TYR A 89 -5.14 6.29 -8.52
N THR A 90 -6.07 5.34 -8.58
CA THR A 90 -5.87 3.99 -8.03
C THR A 90 -4.69 3.27 -8.73
N ALA A 91 -4.56 3.39 -10.06
CA ALA A 91 -3.43 2.82 -10.79
C ALA A 91 -2.09 3.45 -10.38
N VAL A 92 -2.06 4.75 -10.07
CA VAL A 92 -0.89 5.42 -9.49
C VAL A 92 -0.57 4.82 -8.11
N VAL A 93 -1.56 4.61 -7.24
CA VAL A 93 -1.36 3.95 -5.93
C VAL A 93 -0.78 2.55 -6.10
N VAL A 94 -1.29 1.75 -7.05
CA VAL A 94 -0.73 0.42 -7.38
C VAL A 94 0.73 0.52 -7.80
N GLY A 95 1.09 1.51 -8.63
CA GLY A 95 2.48 1.78 -9.03
C GLY A 95 3.38 2.18 -7.85
N LEU A 96 2.86 3.00 -6.93
CA LEU A 96 3.55 3.37 -5.69
C LEU A 96 3.77 2.16 -4.79
N THR A 97 2.78 1.28 -4.64
CA THR A 97 2.92 0.03 -3.88
C THR A 97 4.00 -0.88 -4.47
N ALA A 98 4.02 -1.04 -5.80
CA ALA A 98 5.07 -1.78 -6.49
C ALA A 98 6.46 -1.18 -6.22
N TYR A 99 6.57 0.14 -6.21
CA TYR A 99 7.82 0.83 -5.88
C TYR A 99 8.23 0.62 -4.41
N LEU A 100 7.30 0.63 -3.46
CA LEU A 100 7.60 0.32 -2.07
C LEU A 100 8.11 -1.12 -1.91
N LEU A 101 7.52 -2.08 -2.62
CA LEU A 101 8.01 -3.47 -2.67
C LEU A 101 9.39 -3.58 -3.29
N PHE A 102 9.67 -2.83 -4.37
CA PHE A 102 11.01 -2.72 -4.96
C PHE A 102 12.02 -2.23 -3.91
N ARG A 103 11.69 -1.14 -3.20
CA ARG A 103 12.57 -0.52 -2.19
C ARG A 103 12.83 -1.46 -1.01
N LEU A 104 11.80 -2.11 -0.50
CA LEU A 104 11.91 -3.10 0.58
C LEU A 104 12.77 -4.28 0.14
N SER A 105 12.50 -4.86 -1.02
CA SER A 105 13.23 -6.02 -1.56
C SER A 105 14.70 -5.69 -1.83
N TRP A 106 14.99 -4.49 -2.34
CA TRP A 106 16.35 -3.98 -2.49
C TRP A 106 17.04 -3.77 -1.13
N GLN A 107 16.32 -3.24 -0.14
CA GLN A 107 16.84 -3.05 1.21
C GLN A 107 17.22 -4.37 1.88
N VAL A 108 16.42 -5.42 1.65
CA VAL A 108 16.63 -6.78 2.20
C VAL A 108 17.75 -7.51 1.48
N SER A 109 17.70 -7.60 0.15
CA SER A 109 18.58 -8.49 -0.63
C SER A 109 19.81 -7.82 -1.24
N LYS A 110 19.77 -6.49 -1.44
CA LYS A 110 20.73 -5.72 -2.26
C LYS A 110 20.86 -6.21 -3.71
N GLN A 111 19.90 -7.01 -4.19
CA GLN A 111 19.89 -7.55 -5.54
C GLN A 111 18.78 -6.90 -6.36
N SER A 112 19.14 -6.40 -7.56
CA SER A 112 18.20 -5.67 -8.43
C SER A 112 17.14 -6.61 -8.99
N VAL A 113 17.53 -7.85 -9.32
CA VAL A 113 16.64 -8.89 -9.84
C VAL A 113 15.51 -9.16 -8.83
N VAL A 114 15.84 -9.42 -7.56
CA VAL A 114 14.84 -9.66 -6.50
C VAL A 114 13.89 -8.46 -6.34
N ALA A 115 14.44 -7.24 -6.38
CA ALA A 115 13.63 -6.02 -6.25
C ALA A 115 12.65 -5.82 -7.42
N TRP A 116 13.11 -6.03 -8.65
CA TRP A 116 12.25 -5.95 -9.84
C TRP A 116 11.23 -7.10 -9.88
N SER A 117 11.63 -8.33 -9.53
CA SER A 117 10.72 -9.47 -9.48
C SER A 117 9.58 -9.26 -8.49
N ALA A 118 9.86 -8.73 -7.30
CA ALA A 118 8.82 -8.42 -6.31
C ALA A 118 7.83 -7.36 -6.82
N ALA A 119 8.35 -6.27 -7.40
CA ALA A 119 7.52 -5.17 -7.89
C ALA A 119 6.67 -5.57 -9.11
N LEU A 120 7.28 -6.22 -10.11
CA LEU A 120 6.59 -6.67 -11.31
C LEU A 120 5.61 -7.81 -11.00
N GLY A 121 5.97 -8.73 -10.10
CA GLY A 121 5.06 -9.78 -9.62
C GLY A 121 3.80 -9.20 -8.99
N TYR A 122 3.95 -8.19 -8.12
CA TYR A 122 2.80 -7.47 -7.55
C TYR A 122 1.97 -6.78 -8.64
N LEU A 123 2.58 -6.05 -9.59
CA LEU A 123 1.85 -5.39 -10.66
C LEU A 123 1.04 -6.37 -11.50
N LEU A 124 1.65 -7.49 -11.89
CA LEU A 124 0.98 -8.51 -12.70
C LEU A 124 -0.20 -9.12 -11.96
N LEU A 125 -0.02 -9.53 -10.70
CA LEU A 125 -1.09 -10.14 -9.91
C LEU A 125 -2.22 -9.16 -9.60
N SER A 126 -1.89 -7.92 -9.24
CA SER A 126 -2.88 -6.88 -8.93
C SER A 126 -3.56 -6.28 -10.16
N SER A 127 -3.02 -6.47 -11.37
CA SER A 127 -3.58 -5.84 -12.59
C SER A 127 -4.16 -6.82 -13.60
N THR A 128 -3.87 -8.12 -13.50
CA THR A 128 -4.38 -9.13 -14.45
C THR A 128 -5.41 -10.08 -13.83
N PHE A 129 -5.43 -10.24 -12.51
CA PHE A 129 -6.32 -11.21 -11.86
C PHE A 129 -7.74 -10.65 -11.71
N LYS A 130 -8.59 -10.96 -12.70
CA LYS A 130 -9.95 -10.40 -12.88
C LYS A 130 -10.84 -10.49 -11.65
N PHE A 131 -10.75 -11.58 -10.88
CA PHE A 131 -11.64 -11.81 -9.75
C PHE A 131 -11.23 -11.07 -8.46
N TYR A 132 -9.95 -10.69 -8.30
CA TYR A 132 -9.47 -10.19 -6.99
C TYR A 132 -8.45 -9.04 -7.02
N GLY A 133 -8.02 -8.52 -8.18
CA GLY A 133 -7.06 -7.41 -8.26
C GLY A 133 -7.48 -6.21 -9.12
N ILE A 134 -8.33 -6.44 -10.12
CA ILE A 134 -8.63 -5.41 -11.13
C ILE A 134 -9.50 -4.29 -10.57
N SER A 135 -10.52 -4.60 -9.77
CA SER A 135 -11.36 -3.56 -9.17
C SER A 135 -10.59 -2.76 -8.11
N PRO A 136 -10.72 -1.42 -8.07
CA PRO A 136 -10.25 -0.57 -6.98
C PRO A 136 -10.84 -0.95 -5.61
N ASN A 137 -10.29 -1.99 -5.00
CA ASN A 137 -10.74 -2.49 -3.71
C ASN A 137 -9.88 -1.98 -2.56
N THR A 138 -10.39 -2.15 -1.34
CA THR A 138 -9.74 -1.78 -0.06
C THR A 138 -8.26 -2.16 0.01
N GLU A 139 -7.91 -3.34 -0.49
CA GLU A 139 -6.57 -3.92 -0.50
C GLU A 139 -5.55 -3.03 -1.21
N LEU A 140 -5.95 -2.39 -2.32
CA LEU A 140 -5.03 -1.54 -3.07
C LEU A 140 -4.62 -0.29 -2.28
N PHE A 141 -5.41 0.10 -1.28
CA PHE A 141 -5.18 1.30 -0.46
C PHE A 141 -4.48 1.02 0.87
N PHE A 142 -4.71 -0.14 1.51
CA PHE A 142 -4.03 -0.44 2.78
C PHE A 142 -2.70 -1.20 2.60
N VAL A 143 -2.53 -1.99 1.53
CA VAL A 143 -1.26 -2.71 1.26
C VAL A 143 -0.03 -1.79 1.18
N PRO A 144 -0.03 -0.60 0.52
CA PRO A 144 1.13 0.28 0.57
C PRO A 144 1.52 0.69 1.99
N LEU A 145 0.55 0.86 2.89
CA LEU A 145 0.79 1.18 4.29
C LEU A 145 1.47 0.02 5.03
N ALA A 146 1.00 -1.21 4.81
CA ALA A 146 1.62 -2.42 5.35
C ALA A 146 3.06 -2.60 4.85
N VAL A 147 3.30 -2.45 3.54
CA VAL A 147 4.64 -2.56 2.94
C VAL A 147 5.57 -1.48 3.48
N ALA A 148 5.09 -0.23 3.60
CA ALA A 148 5.85 0.87 4.18
C ALA A 148 6.22 0.58 5.65
N ALA A 149 5.26 0.08 6.45
CA ALA A 149 5.51 -0.30 7.85
C ALA A 149 6.62 -1.36 7.96
N VAL A 150 6.58 -2.42 7.14
CA VAL A 150 7.65 -3.43 7.07
C VAL A 150 8.99 -2.79 6.70
N GLY A 151 9.02 -1.90 5.70
CA GLY A 151 10.23 -1.20 5.27
C GLY A 151 10.86 -0.34 6.38
N LEU A 152 10.03 0.32 7.19
CA LEU A 152 10.46 1.12 8.34
C LEU A 152 11.08 0.26 9.44
N VAL A 153 10.45 -0.88 9.77
CA VAL A 153 10.89 -1.75 10.88
C VAL A 153 11.97 -2.76 10.49
N TRP A 154 12.25 -2.93 9.19
CA TRP A 154 13.23 -3.91 8.71
C TRP A 154 14.64 -3.68 9.28
N PRO A 155 15.17 -2.45 9.37
CA PRO A 155 16.38 -2.17 10.14
C PRO A 155 16.02 -2.05 11.63
N LEU A 156 16.68 -2.84 12.49
CA LEU A 156 16.41 -2.80 13.94
C LEU A 156 17.06 -1.62 14.67
N ASN A 157 18.02 -0.94 14.01
CA ASN A 157 18.76 0.18 14.58
C ASN A 157 18.08 1.50 14.20
N ARG A 158 16.79 1.62 14.52
CA ARG A 158 15.99 2.83 14.28
C ARG A 158 15.52 3.41 15.61
N PRO A 159 15.33 4.73 15.70
CA PRO A 159 14.76 5.35 16.89
C PRO A 159 13.29 4.93 17.07
N TRP A 160 12.81 4.97 18.32
CA TRP A 160 11.49 4.48 18.71
C TRP A 160 10.33 5.08 17.89
N TRP A 161 10.43 6.36 17.50
CA TRP A 161 9.39 7.05 16.73
C TRP A 161 9.17 6.45 15.33
N VAL A 162 10.16 5.76 14.76
CA VAL A 162 10.00 5.04 13.47
C VAL A 162 9.03 3.87 13.64
N TYR A 163 9.05 3.21 14.79
CA TYR A 163 8.12 2.13 15.12
C TYR A 163 6.73 2.67 15.42
N ALA A 164 6.63 3.82 16.10
CA ALA A 164 5.37 4.54 16.26
C ALA A 164 4.75 4.93 14.90
N LEU A 165 5.56 5.43 13.96
CA LEU A 165 5.12 5.73 12.60
C LEU A 165 4.65 4.47 11.87
N ALA A 166 5.36 3.34 12.02
CA ALA A 166 4.92 2.06 11.46
C ALA A 166 3.57 1.61 12.06
N GLY A 167 3.38 1.77 13.37
CA GLY A 167 2.10 1.57 14.05
C GLY A 167 0.99 2.44 13.46
N LEU A 168 1.24 3.74 13.32
CA LEU A 168 0.29 4.70 12.72
C LEU A 168 -0.12 4.31 11.30
N LEU A 169 0.82 3.89 10.45
CA LEU A 169 0.51 3.43 9.10
C LEU A 169 -0.39 2.19 9.12
N LEU A 170 -0.11 1.24 10.01
CA LEU A 170 -0.92 0.03 10.18
C LEU A 170 -2.31 0.37 10.74
N GLY A 171 -2.42 1.32 11.68
CA GLY A 171 -3.68 1.80 12.25
C GLY A 171 -4.55 2.52 11.22
N ILE A 172 -3.96 3.38 10.38
CA ILE A 172 -4.65 3.97 9.23
C ILE A 172 -5.16 2.86 8.31
N GLY A 173 -4.33 1.84 8.04
CA GLY A 173 -4.75 0.68 7.26
C GLY A 173 -5.91 -0.08 7.91
N PHE A 174 -5.95 -0.15 9.25
CA PHE A 174 -6.99 -0.86 10.00
C PHE A 174 -8.34 -0.17 9.85
N ILE A 175 -8.33 1.16 9.84
CA ILE A 175 -9.49 2.00 9.55
C ILE A 175 -9.89 1.94 8.06
N ILE A 176 -9.05 1.41 7.15
CA ILE A 176 -9.46 1.10 5.76
C ILE A 176 -10.03 -0.32 5.67
N LYS A 177 -9.36 -1.29 6.29
CA LYS A 177 -9.80 -2.69 6.37
C LYS A 177 -9.16 -3.39 7.57
N TYR A 178 -10.00 -3.96 8.44
CA TYR A 178 -9.54 -4.63 9.66
C TYR A 178 -8.57 -5.79 9.44
N VAL A 179 -8.55 -6.39 8.24
CA VAL A 179 -7.67 -7.53 7.88
C VAL A 179 -6.18 -7.20 8.06
N ILE A 180 -5.77 -5.93 7.93
CA ILE A 180 -4.36 -5.53 8.16
C ILE A 180 -3.89 -5.80 9.60
N ALA A 181 -4.79 -6.06 10.56
CA ALA A 181 -4.41 -6.50 11.89
C ALA A 181 -3.56 -7.78 11.86
N ALA A 182 -3.79 -8.67 10.87
CA ALA A 182 -2.94 -9.83 10.64
C ALA A 182 -1.51 -9.43 10.23
N ASP A 183 -1.36 -8.40 9.39
CA ASP A 183 -0.06 -7.86 9.00
C ASP A 183 0.65 -7.21 10.21
N ALA A 184 -0.09 -6.46 11.03
CA ALA A 184 0.44 -5.86 12.26
C ALA A 184 0.92 -6.92 13.25
N LEU A 185 0.14 -7.98 13.46
CA LEU A 185 0.53 -9.14 14.26
C LEU A 185 1.80 -9.80 13.71
N ALA A 186 1.86 -10.05 12.40
CA ALA A 186 3.03 -10.65 11.76
C ALA A 186 4.29 -9.79 11.94
N ILE A 187 4.17 -8.46 11.84
CA ILE A 187 5.28 -7.52 12.10
C ILE A 187 5.70 -7.58 13.57
N GLY A 188 4.76 -7.60 14.51
CA GLY A 188 5.05 -7.75 15.94
C GLY A 188 5.80 -9.05 16.25
N LEU A 189 5.33 -10.18 15.72
CA LEU A 189 5.98 -11.48 15.86
C LEU A 189 7.38 -11.50 15.22
N LEU A 190 7.55 -10.85 14.06
CA LEU A 190 8.86 -10.69 13.42
C LEU A 190 9.84 -9.95 14.34
N LEU A 191 9.41 -8.86 14.99
CA LEU A 191 10.25 -8.11 15.92
C LEU A 191 10.64 -8.96 17.14
N LEU A 192 9.69 -9.67 17.74
CA LEU A 192 9.94 -10.56 18.88
C LEU A 192 10.89 -11.71 18.51
N TRP A 193 10.71 -12.33 17.34
CA TRP A 193 11.60 -13.38 16.85
C TRP A 193 13.04 -12.87 16.65
N ARG A 194 13.21 -11.64 16.16
CA ARG A 194 14.56 -11.03 16.02
C ARG A 194 15.16 -10.63 17.37
N ALA A 195 14.34 -10.26 18.35
CA ALA A 195 14.77 -10.03 19.72
C ALA A 195 15.33 -11.31 20.34
N ALA A 196 14.62 -12.42 20.19
CA ALA A 196 15.04 -13.74 20.67
C ALA A 196 16.43 -14.12 20.14
N ARG A 197 16.68 -13.90 18.84
CA ARG A 197 17.97 -14.20 18.20
C ARG A 197 19.13 -13.33 18.67
N LYS A 198 18.84 -12.12 19.16
CA LYS A 198 19.86 -11.16 19.63
C LYS A 198 19.91 -11.02 21.15
N SER A 199 19.10 -11.80 21.88
CA SER A 199 18.91 -11.68 23.33
C SER A 199 18.55 -10.24 23.78
N ASP A 200 17.85 -9.49 22.92
CA ASP A 200 17.60 -8.06 23.05
C ASP A 200 16.11 -7.78 23.33
N TRP A 201 15.58 -8.46 24.34
CA TRP A 201 14.15 -8.48 24.65
C TRP A 201 13.64 -7.12 25.14
N TRP A 202 14.33 -6.53 26.11
CA TRP A 202 13.85 -5.29 26.76
C TRP A 202 13.76 -4.12 25.79
N THR A 203 14.80 -3.91 24.97
CA THR A 203 14.75 -2.83 23.98
C THR A 203 13.72 -3.11 22.88
N THR A 204 13.53 -4.37 22.50
CA THR A 204 12.49 -4.70 21.52
C THR A 204 11.11 -4.42 22.08
N ILE A 205 10.82 -4.81 23.31
CA ILE A 205 9.52 -4.58 23.93
C ILE A 205 9.27 -3.07 24.07
N VAL A 206 10.19 -2.35 24.72
CA VAL A 206 9.99 -0.94 25.11
C VAL A 206 10.12 0.01 23.92
N ALA A 207 11.14 -0.16 23.08
CA ALA A 207 11.47 0.81 22.04
C ALA A 207 10.97 0.44 20.64
N ARG A 208 10.47 -0.79 20.43
CA ARG A 208 10.04 -1.28 19.10
C ARG A 208 8.59 -1.75 19.07
N ALA A 209 8.23 -2.72 19.90
CA ALA A 209 6.90 -3.32 19.91
C ALA A 209 5.85 -2.40 20.56
N LEU A 210 6.14 -1.83 21.73
CA LEU A 210 5.21 -0.95 22.44
C LEU A 210 4.84 0.30 21.60
N PRO A 211 5.79 1.04 21.00
CA PRO A 211 5.43 2.18 20.15
C PRO A 211 4.61 1.77 18.92
N LEU A 212 4.90 0.61 18.34
CA LEU A 212 4.15 0.07 17.21
C LEU A 212 2.69 -0.23 17.59
N THR A 213 2.45 -0.77 18.79
CA THR A 213 1.08 -1.07 19.27
C THR A 213 0.32 0.16 19.73
N LEU A 214 0.98 1.18 20.31
CA LEU A 214 0.30 2.36 20.84
C LEU A 214 -0.26 3.28 19.74
N CYS A 215 0.28 3.18 18.52
CA CYS A 215 -0.16 3.98 17.38
C CYS A 215 -0.95 3.17 16.35
N PHE A 216 -1.18 1.88 16.59
CA PHE A 216 -2.05 1.02 15.78
C PHE A 216 -3.51 1.19 16.20
#